data_AF-A0A154NYR0-F1
#
_entry.id   AF-A0A154NYR0-F1
#
_cell.length_a   1.000
_cell.length_b   1.000
_cell.length_c   1.000
_cell.angle_alpha   90.00
_cell.angle_beta   90.00
_cell.angle_gamma   90.00
#
_symmetry.space_group_name_H-M   'P 1'
#
loop_
_entity.id
_entity.type
_entity.pdbx_description
1 polymer ?
#
loop_
_entity_poly.entity_id
_entity_poly.type
_entity_poly.pdbx_seq_one_letter_code
_entity_poly.pdbx_strand_id
1 'polypeptide(L)'
;MTSINATAPKKHHWATGLLVSMEDPKLRVKEDDKVVVIKDKYPKAQFHYLVLPKVNIPSIWHLKKENEDLLLHMANVAEELTKGHEDSEFLIGYHAVPSMQRLHLHVISTDFNSPCLKTKYHWNSFITPFFLHSTDIHNQLREKGELKKLKSEDSAQHLNTPLKCHKCPETPKNMPELKRHLLTHLPNQRTIV
;
A
#
# COMPACT_ATOMS: atom_id res chain seq x y z
N MET A 1 -39.14 -24.56 26.55
CA MET A 1 -38.97 -24.04 25.17
C MET A 1 -38.16 -22.76 25.26
N THR A 2 -36.83 -22.87 25.26
CA THR A 2 -35.91 -21.72 25.31
C THR A 2 -35.55 -21.32 23.89
N SER A 3 -36.05 -20.17 23.47
CA SER A 3 -35.80 -19.60 22.14
C SER A 3 -34.36 -19.09 22.06
N ILE A 4 -33.60 -19.61 21.10
CA ILE A 4 -32.22 -19.23 20.83
C ILE A 4 -32.25 -17.95 19.99
N ASN A 5 -31.84 -16.82 20.57
CA ASN A 5 -31.60 -15.60 19.82
C ASN A 5 -30.31 -15.76 18.99
N ALA A 6 -30.47 -16.12 17.72
CA ALA A 6 -29.40 -16.02 16.73
C ALA A 6 -29.18 -14.54 16.41
N THR A 7 -28.09 -13.96 16.89
CA THR A 7 -27.63 -12.63 16.46
C THR A 7 -27.17 -12.71 15.01
N ALA A 8 -27.82 -11.93 14.14
CA ALA A 8 -27.46 -11.83 12.73
C ALA A 8 -26.00 -11.36 12.56
N PRO A 9 -25.25 -11.89 11.57
CA PRO A 9 -23.86 -11.51 11.35
C PRO A 9 -23.78 -10.02 10.99
N LYS A 10 -22.97 -9.26 11.74
CA LYS A 10 -22.72 -7.84 11.47
C LYS A 10 -22.13 -7.71 10.06
N LYS A 11 -22.83 -7.02 9.15
CA LYS A 11 -22.34 -6.70 7.82
C LYS A 11 -21.06 -5.88 7.94
N HIS A 12 -19.90 -6.48 7.66
CA HIS A 12 -18.64 -5.76 7.57
C HIS A 12 -18.67 -4.84 6.35
N HIS A 13 -18.57 -3.54 6.58
CA HIS A 13 -18.38 -2.57 5.50
C HIS A 13 -17.03 -2.85 4.84
N TRP A 14 -16.99 -2.98 3.51
CA TRP A 14 -15.78 -3.39 2.77
C TRP A 14 -14.54 -2.53 3.10
N ALA A 15 -14.74 -1.25 3.43
CA ALA A 15 -13.65 -0.34 3.81
C ALA A 15 -12.97 -0.70 5.15
N THR A 16 -13.58 -1.54 6.00
CA THR A 16 -12.97 -2.05 7.25
C THR A 16 -12.31 -3.42 7.07
N GLY A 17 -12.20 -3.92 5.84
CA GLY A 17 -11.61 -5.23 5.54
C GLY A 17 -10.17 -5.43 6.02
N LEU A 18 -9.42 -4.34 6.25
CA LEU A 18 -8.08 -4.41 6.85
C LEU A 18 -8.11 -4.96 8.27
N LEU A 19 -9.13 -4.62 9.08
CA LEU A 19 -9.23 -5.15 10.45
C LEU A 19 -9.39 -6.67 10.44
N VAL A 20 -10.19 -7.20 9.50
CA VAL A 20 -10.32 -8.65 9.32
C VAL A 20 -9.01 -9.27 8.85
N SER A 21 -8.29 -8.58 7.96
CA SER A 21 -7.01 -9.05 7.41
C SER A 21 -5.88 -9.06 8.46
N MET A 22 -5.91 -8.12 9.42
CA MET A 22 -4.99 -8.10 10.56
C MET A 22 -5.14 -9.33 11.45
N GLU A 23 -6.36 -9.86 11.58
CA GLU A 23 -6.66 -11.06 12.38
C GLU A 23 -6.49 -12.38 11.62
N ASP A 24 -6.25 -12.35 10.31
CA ASP A 24 -6.04 -13.55 9.50
C ASP A 24 -4.61 -14.10 9.69
N PRO A 25 -4.42 -15.27 10.34
CA PRO A 25 -3.09 -15.83 10.56
C PRO A 25 -2.34 -16.15 9.26
N LYS A 26 -3.05 -16.33 8.14
CA LYS A 26 -2.44 -16.60 6.82
C LYS A 26 -1.83 -15.35 6.19
N LEU A 27 -2.34 -14.17 6.54
CA LEU A 27 -1.84 -12.90 6.04
C LEU A 27 -0.80 -12.29 6.98
N ARG A 28 -0.86 -12.59 8.28
CA ARG A 28 0.08 -12.07 9.29
C ARG A 28 1.52 -12.53 9.01
N VAL A 29 2.44 -11.57 8.95
CA VAL A 29 3.88 -11.81 8.72
C VAL A 29 4.67 -11.67 10.00
N LYS A 30 4.51 -10.54 10.70
CA LYS A 30 5.11 -10.27 12.01
C LYS A 30 4.26 -9.25 12.75
N GLU A 31 4.44 -9.18 14.06
CA GLU A 31 3.85 -8.13 14.89
C GLU A 31 4.80 -7.77 16.04
N ASP A 32 4.63 -6.56 16.55
CA ASP A 32 5.23 -6.09 17.79
C ASP A 32 4.18 -5.28 18.59
N ASP A 33 4.60 -4.60 19.66
CA ASP A 33 3.69 -3.83 20.52
C ASP A 33 3.00 -2.65 19.80
N LYS A 34 3.56 -2.15 18.71
CA LYS A 34 3.09 -0.96 18.00
C LYS A 34 2.39 -1.27 16.67
N VAL A 35 2.82 -2.31 15.95
CA VAL A 35 2.36 -2.58 14.58
C VAL A 35 2.08 -4.06 14.33
N VAL A 36 1.29 -4.31 13.29
CA VAL A 36 1.14 -5.62 12.65
C VAL A 36 1.51 -5.49 11.18
N VAL A 37 2.25 -6.46 10.68
CA VAL A 37 2.60 -6.58 9.26
C VAL A 37 1.77 -7.70 8.66
N ILE A 38 1.10 -7.41 7.55
CA ILE A 38 0.34 -8.40 6.79
C ILE A 38 0.76 -8.40 5.32
N LYS A 39 0.58 -9.54 4.65
CA LYS A 39 0.56 -9.60 3.18
C LYS A 39 -0.71 -8.91 2.67
N ASP A 40 -0.58 -8.08 1.64
CA ASP A 40 -1.74 -7.52 0.95
C ASP A 40 -2.51 -8.67 0.29
N LYS A 41 -3.83 -8.74 0.54
CA LYS A 41 -4.71 -9.79 0.02
C LYS A 41 -4.81 -9.77 -1.52
N TYR A 42 -4.59 -8.61 -2.12
CA TYR A 42 -4.63 -8.38 -3.57
C TYR A 42 -3.31 -7.71 -4.02
N PRO A 43 -2.18 -8.42 -3.91
CA PRO A 43 -0.84 -7.84 -4.05
C PRO A 43 -0.64 -7.26 -5.46
N LYS A 44 -0.03 -6.07 -5.61
CA LYS A 44 0.16 -5.46 -6.95
C LYS A 44 1.52 -5.74 -7.58
N ALA A 45 2.39 -6.43 -6.85
CA ALA A 45 3.71 -6.91 -7.26
C ALA A 45 3.98 -8.27 -6.59
N GLN A 46 5.15 -8.88 -6.84
CA GLN A 46 5.55 -10.14 -6.18
C GLN A 46 5.54 -10.04 -4.66
N PHE A 47 6.06 -8.94 -4.12
CA PHE A 47 6.02 -8.65 -2.70
C PHE A 47 5.17 -7.41 -2.47
N HIS A 48 4.10 -7.56 -1.69
CA HIS A 48 3.27 -6.44 -1.29
C HIS A 48 2.78 -6.66 0.14
N TYR A 49 3.35 -5.90 1.06
CA TYR A 49 3.01 -5.93 2.49
C TYR A 49 2.36 -4.61 2.90
N LEU A 50 1.60 -4.69 3.98
CA LEU A 50 1.03 -3.54 4.68
C LEU A 50 1.54 -3.55 6.12
N VAL A 51 2.14 -2.45 6.55
CA VAL A 51 2.46 -2.20 7.96
C VAL A 51 1.33 -1.35 8.54
N LEU A 52 0.60 -1.88 9.53
CA LEU A 52 -0.54 -1.21 10.15
C LEU A 52 -0.25 -0.94 11.63
N PRO A 53 -0.47 0.28 12.13
CA PRO A 53 -0.36 0.55 13.54
C PRO A 53 -1.51 -0.11 14.32
N LYS A 54 -1.22 -0.65 15.50
CA LYS A 54 -2.24 -1.17 16.43
C LYS A 54 -3.14 -0.05 16.94
N VAL A 55 -2.60 1.16 17.14
CA VAL A 55 -3.41 2.35 17.46
C VAL A 55 -4.35 2.73 16.31
N ASN A 56 -5.55 3.20 16.66
CA ASN A 56 -6.59 3.56 15.68
C ASN A 56 -6.34 4.94 15.04
N ILE A 57 -5.58 4.96 13.94
CA ILE A 57 -5.44 6.12 13.05
C ILE A 57 -6.25 5.86 11.77
N PRO A 58 -7.28 6.67 11.44
CA PRO A 58 -8.16 6.40 10.31
C PRO A 58 -7.49 6.48 8.93
N SER A 59 -6.54 7.41 8.74
CA SER A 59 -5.81 7.59 7.49
C SER A 59 -4.55 8.43 7.72
N ILE A 60 -3.70 8.55 6.69
CA ILE A 60 -2.54 9.45 6.72
C ILE A 60 -2.88 10.89 7.10
N TRP A 61 -4.07 11.38 6.75
CA TRP A 61 -4.48 12.76 7.01
C TRP A 61 -4.89 13.03 8.47
N HIS A 62 -4.86 12.00 9.31
CA HIS A 62 -5.09 12.11 10.75
C HIS A 62 -3.78 12.03 11.55
N LEU A 63 -2.64 11.96 10.86
CA LEU A 63 -1.32 12.01 11.50
C LEU A 63 -1.08 13.41 12.06
N LYS A 64 -0.57 13.43 13.29
CA LYS A 64 -0.13 14.64 14.00
C LYS A 64 1.30 14.45 14.49
N LYS A 65 1.95 15.54 14.91
CA LYS A 65 3.33 15.52 15.41
C LYS A 65 3.58 14.42 16.46
N GLU A 66 2.61 14.13 17.32
CA GLU A 66 2.73 13.07 18.35
C GLU A 66 2.83 11.65 17.75
N ASN A 67 2.55 11.47 16.47
CA ASN A 67 2.68 10.20 15.76
C ASN A 67 4.05 10.03 15.07
N GLU A 68 4.98 10.99 15.19
CA GLU A 68 6.31 10.92 14.54
C GLU A 68 7.05 9.62 14.88
N ASP A 69 7.17 9.28 16.17
CA ASP A 69 7.86 8.06 16.62
C ASP A 69 7.21 6.78 16.06
N LEU A 70 5.88 6.79 15.89
CA LEU A 70 5.16 5.68 15.30
C LEU A 70 5.45 5.57 13.79
N LEU A 71 5.50 6.69 13.07
CA LEU A 71 5.86 6.69 11.65
C LEU A 71 7.29 6.23 11.42
N LEU A 72 8.23 6.69 12.25
CA LEU A 72 9.62 6.25 12.19
C LEU A 72 9.71 4.74 12.45
N HIS A 73 8.99 4.24 13.46
CA HIS A 73 8.92 2.80 13.74
C HIS A 73 8.35 2.00 12.56
N MET A 74 7.24 2.46 11.97
CA MET A 74 6.64 1.83 10.80
C MET A 74 7.61 1.81 9.60
N ALA A 75 8.36 2.89 9.38
CA ALA A 75 9.36 2.98 8.32
C ALA A 75 10.53 2.01 8.57
N ASN A 76 11.05 1.92 9.79
CA ASN A 76 12.10 0.97 10.14
C ASN A 76 11.65 -0.49 9.94
N VAL A 77 10.42 -0.81 10.37
CA VAL A 77 9.81 -2.11 10.16
C VAL A 77 9.68 -2.43 8.66
N ALA A 78 9.33 -1.44 7.83
CA ALA A 78 9.25 -1.58 6.38
C ALA A 78 10.62 -1.86 5.75
N GLU A 79 11.66 -1.10 6.14
CA GLU A 79 13.04 -1.31 5.67
C GLU A 79 13.61 -2.67 6.10
N GLU A 80 13.25 -3.18 7.27
CA GLU A 80 13.63 -4.54 7.66
C GLU A 80 12.99 -5.62 6.77
N LEU A 81 11.75 -5.40 6.31
CA LEU A 81 11.07 -6.36 5.43
C LEU A 81 11.76 -6.45 4.07
N THR A 82 12.33 -5.35 3.56
CA THR A 82 13.00 -5.34 2.24
C THR A 82 14.32 -6.13 2.27
N LYS A 83 15.02 -6.17 3.41
CA LYS A 83 16.27 -6.93 3.58
C LYS A 83 16.12 -8.44 3.35
N GLY A 84 14.91 -9.00 3.50
CA GLY A 84 14.62 -10.40 3.18
C GLY A 84 14.54 -10.70 1.68
N HIS A 85 14.69 -9.68 0.83
CA HIS A 85 14.43 -9.73 -0.60
C HIS A 85 15.50 -8.95 -1.39
N GLU A 86 16.78 -9.33 -1.22
CA GLU A 86 17.94 -8.62 -1.78
C GLU A 86 17.91 -8.44 -3.31
N ASP A 87 17.24 -9.34 -4.04
CA ASP A 87 17.06 -9.28 -5.49
C ASP A 87 15.95 -8.31 -5.95
N SER A 88 15.31 -7.58 -5.03
CA SER A 88 14.11 -6.76 -5.32
C SER A 88 14.27 -5.33 -4.85
N GLU A 89 13.85 -4.40 -5.70
CA GLU A 89 13.70 -2.98 -5.34
C GLU A 89 12.29 -2.75 -4.79
N PHE A 90 12.14 -1.78 -3.89
CA PHE A 90 10.86 -1.51 -3.21
C PHE A 90 10.46 -0.03 -3.26
N LEU A 91 9.16 0.21 -3.28
CA LEU A 91 8.54 1.47 -2.89
C LEU A 91 7.94 1.32 -1.49
N ILE A 92 8.19 2.32 -0.65
CA ILE A 92 7.66 2.40 0.71
C ILE A 92 6.89 3.72 0.86
N GLY A 93 5.59 3.65 1.11
CA GLY A 93 4.76 4.85 1.16
C GLY A 93 3.27 4.62 1.29
N TYR A 94 2.51 5.67 1.05
CA TYR A 94 1.08 5.76 1.32
C TYR A 94 0.32 6.23 0.09
N HIS A 95 -0.95 5.84 -0.03
CA HIS A 95 -1.84 6.45 -1.02
C HIS A 95 -2.40 7.78 -0.51
N ALA A 96 -2.35 8.83 -1.34
CA ALA A 96 -2.90 10.15 -1.04
C ALA A 96 -4.41 10.10 -0.73
N VAL A 97 -5.16 9.25 -1.42
CA VAL A 97 -6.56 8.94 -1.06
C VAL A 97 -6.65 7.45 -0.72
N PRO A 98 -6.66 7.08 0.56
CA PRO A 98 -6.73 5.67 0.96
C PRO A 98 -8.02 5.01 0.49
N SER A 99 -7.89 3.82 -0.10
CA SER A 99 -9.04 3.00 -0.53
C SER A 99 -9.72 2.29 0.63
N MET A 100 -9.02 2.09 1.75
CA MET A 100 -9.50 1.43 2.95
C MET A 100 -9.31 2.33 4.17
N GLN A 101 -10.17 2.15 5.17
CA GLN A 101 -10.00 2.78 6.48
C GLN A 101 -8.86 2.10 7.23
N ARG A 102 -8.21 2.88 8.11
CA ARG A 102 -6.97 2.59 8.85
C ARG A 102 -5.74 3.02 8.06
N LEU A 103 -4.83 3.72 8.74
CA LEU A 103 -3.49 3.99 8.26
C LEU A 103 -2.79 2.66 7.92
N HIS A 104 -2.19 2.59 6.75
CA HIS A 104 -1.38 1.45 6.31
C HIS A 104 -0.25 1.94 5.42
N LEU A 105 0.97 1.55 5.75
CA LEU A 105 2.15 1.81 4.95
C LEU A 105 2.34 0.65 3.96
N HIS A 106 2.36 0.95 2.68
CA HIS A 106 2.68 -0.02 1.64
C HIS A 106 4.19 -0.27 1.60
N VAL A 107 4.56 -1.54 1.54
CA VAL A 107 5.90 -2.02 1.20
C VAL A 107 5.75 -2.92 -0.01
N ILE A 108 6.08 -2.40 -1.18
CA ILE A 108 5.76 -3.05 -2.46
C ILE A 108 6.98 -3.13 -3.36
N SER A 109 7.27 -4.30 -3.93
CA SER A 109 8.36 -4.46 -4.87
C SER A 109 8.05 -3.80 -6.24
N THR A 110 9.07 -3.32 -6.93
CA THR A 110 8.92 -2.54 -8.18
C THR A 110 8.74 -3.42 -9.42
N ASP A 111 8.72 -4.75 -9.30
CA ASP A 111 8.45 -5.64 -10.43
C ASP A 111 7.04 -5.47 -10.99
N PHE A 112 6.08 -5.10 -10.12
CA PHE A 112 4.65 -4.96 -10.45
C PHE A 112 4.08 -6.15 -11.24
N ASN A 113 4.66 -7.33 -11.05
CA ASN A 113 4.29 -8.55 -11.73
C ASN A 113 3.25 -9.30 -10.90
N SER A 114 1.97 -8.99 -11.14
CA SER A 114 0.87 -9.62 -10.41
C SER A 114 -0.42 -9.74 -11.23
N PRO A 115 -1.19 -10.82 -11.06
CA PRO A 115 -2.54 -10.94 -11.62
C PRO A 115 -3.54 -9.94 -11.00
N CYS A 116 -3.25 -9.36 -9.83
CA CYS A 116 -4.12 -8.37 -9.18
C CYS A 116 -3.84 -6.92 -9.65
N LEU A 117 -2.77 -6.67 -10.40
CA LEU A 117 -2.55 -5.41 -11.10
C LEU A 117 -3.38 -5.36 -12.39
N LYS A 118 -4.61 -4.85 -12.29
CA LYS A 118 -5.63 -4.99 -13.35
C LYS A 118 -5.98 -3.70 -14.07
N THR A 119 -5.90 -2.56 -13.40
CA THR A 119 -6.46 -1.30 -13.90
C THR A 119 -5.40 -0.21 -13.94
N LYS A 120 -5.64 0.79 -14.80
CA LYS A 120 -4.85 2.03 -14.85
C LYS A 120 -4.79 2.71 -13.49
N TYR A 121 -5.88 2.68 -12.72
CA TYR A 121 -5.93 3.20 -11.36
C TYR A 121 -4.97 2.46 -10.42
N HIS A 122 -4.90 1.12 -10.49
CA HIS A 122 -3.93 0.37 -9.70
C HIS A 122 -2.50 0.71 -10.09
N TRP A 123 -2.21 0.93 -11.36
CA TRP A 123 -0.88 1.36 -11.79
C TRP A 123 -0.58 2.75 -11.24
N ASN A 124 -1.36 3.75 -11.67
CA ASN A 124 -1.08 5.15 -11.36
C ASN A 124 -1.10 5.44 -9.85
N SER A 125 -1.77 4.64 -9.02
CA SER A 125 -1.74 4.84 -7.56
C SER A 125 -0.36 4.62 -6.94
N PHE A 126 0.54 3.84 -7.56
CA PHE A 126 1.88 3.57 -7.02
C PHE A 126 3.01 4.33 -7.74
N ILE A 127 2.80 4.78 -8.99
CA ILE A 127 3.88 5.34 -9.85
C ILE A 127 3.63 6.78 -10.30
N THR A 128 2.73 7.47 -9.62
CA THR A 128 2.52 8.92 -9.76
C THR A 128 2.62 9.58 -8.38
N PRO A 129 2.63 10.92 -8.28
CA PRO A 129 2.60 11.62 -6.99
C PRO A 129 1.36 11.33 -6.11
N PHE A 130 0.41 10.51 -6.59
CA PHE A 130 -0.59 9.89 -5.74
C PHE A 130 0.01 8.97 -4.66
N PHE A 131 1.17 8.37 -4.94
CA PHE A 131 1.96 7.62 -3.96
C PHE A 131 2.88 8.57 -3.21
N LEU A 132 2.65 8.69 -1.91
CA LEU A 132 3.38 9.56 -1.00
C LEU A 132 4.46 8.76 -0.31
N HIS A 133 5.74 9.03 -0.62
CA HIS A 133 6.86 8.31 -0.04
C HIS A 133 6.93 8.47 1.48
N SER A 134 7.22 7.38 2.19
CA SER A 134 7.25 7.36 3.65
C SER A 134 8.25 8.38 4.23
N THR A 135 9.41 8.50 3.61
CA THR A 135 10.45 9.48 3.99
C THR A 135 9.94 10.91 3.90
N ASP A 136 9.22 11.27 2.84
CA ASP A 136 8.67 12.63 2.65
C ASP A 136 7.57 12.93 3.68
N ILE A 137 6.72 11.94 3.99
CA ILE A 137 5.66 12.08 4.99
C ILE A 137 6.25 12.24 6.39
N HIS A 138 7.24 11.42 6.74
CA HIS A 138 7.95 11.54 8.01
C HIS A 138 8.62 12.91 8.15
N ASN A 139 9.35 13.37 7.13
CA ASN A 139 10.04 14.66 7.15
C ASN A 139 9.06 15.84 7.27
N GLN A 140 7.94 15.82 6.54
CA GLN A 140 6.91 16.85 6.66
C GLN A 140 6.34 16.92 8.08
N LEU A 141 5.98 15.77 8.65
CA LEU A 141 5.44 15.72 10.01
C LEU A 141 6.47 16.17 11.05
N ARG A 142 7.73 15.76 10.89
CA ARG A 142 8.85 16.16 11.74
C ARG A 142 9.07 17.66 11.71
N GLU A 143 9.14 18.27 10.52
CA GLU A 143 9.54 19.67 10.38
C GLU A 143 8.39 20.64 10.61
N LYS A 144 7.17 20.28 10.19
CA LYS A 144 6.02 21.19 10.15
C LYS A 144 4.94 20.85 11.18
N GLY A 145 4.97 19.65 11.74
CA GLY A 145 3.94 19.15 12.68
C GLY A 145 2.64 18.71 12.00
N GLU A 146 2.48 18.97 10.70
CA GLU A 146 1.31 18.62 9.90
C GLU A 146 1.69 18.24 8.47
N LEU A 147 0.80 17.48 7.81
CA LEU A 147 0.97 17.07 6.43
C LEU A 147 0.24 18.04 5.49
N LYS A 148 0.91 18.43 4.40
CA LYS A 148 0.25 19.20 3.34
C LYS A 148 -0.58 18.25 2.47
N LYS A 149 -1.90 18.43 2.50
CA LYS A 149 -2.81 17.62 1.70
C LYS A 149 -2.70 17.95 0.21
N LEU A 150 -2.63 16.91 -0.62
CA LEU A 150 -2.87 17.03 -2.06
C LEU A 150 -4.31 17.48 -2.30
N LYS A 151 -4.52 18.39 -3.24
CA LYS A 151 -5.88 18.76 -3.62
C LYS A 151 -6.58 17.55 -4.25
N SER A 152 -7.91 17.49 -4.11
CA SER A 152 -8.72 16.40 -4.68
C SER A 152 -8.56 16.31 -6.20
N GLU A 153 -8.48 17.46 -6.86
CA GLU A 153 -8.35 17.59 -8.31
C GLU A 153 -7.00 17.00 -8.76
N ASP A 154 -5.92 17.32 -8.05
CA ASP A 154 -4.57 16.80 -8.32
C ASP A 154 -4.55 15.26 -8.19
N SER A 155 -5.20 14.74 -7.15
CA SER A 155 -5.28 13.28 -6.91
C SER A 155 -6.01 12.57 -8.05
N ALA A 156 -7.12 13.12 -8.53
CA ALA A 156 -7.86 12.57 -9.67
C ALA A 156 -7.05 12.68 -10.97
N GLN A 157 -6.34 13.78 -11.19
CA GLN A 157 -5.48 13.95 -12.36
C GLN A 157 -4.36 12.90 -12.38
N HIS A 158 -3.68 12.68 -11.26
CA HIS A 158 -2.63 11.66 -11.12
C HIS A 158 -3.13 10.26 -11.46
N LEU A 159 -4.32 9.88 -10.96
CA LEU A 159 -4.89 8.56 -11.25
C LEU A 159 -5.33 8.39 -12.71
N ASN A 160 -5.63 9.47 -13.41
CA ASN A 160 -6.14 9.43 -14.78
C ASN A 160 -5.06 9.60 -15.87
N THR A 161 -3.81 9.92 -15.49
CA THR A 161 -2.71 10.10 -16.44
C THR A 161 -2.54 8.89 -17.38
N PRO A 162 -2.05 9.10 -18.62
CA PRO A 162 -1.69 8.00 -19.50
C PRO A 162 -0.68 7.06 -18.86
N LEU A 163 -0.75 5.77 -19.19
CA LEU A 163 0.20 4.79 -18.68
C LEU A 163 1.61 5.13 -19.17
N LYS A 164 2.55 5.12 -18.23
CA LYS A 164 3.99 5.28 -18.49
C LYS A 164 4.75 4.25 -17.68
N CYS A 165 5.76 3.63 -18.28
CA CYS A 165 6.67 2.75 -17.57
C CYS A 165 7.48 3.55 -16.52
N HIS A 166 7.75 2.92 -15.37
CA HIS A 166 8.51 3.53 -14.29
C HIS A 166 10.02 3.35 -14.43
N LYS A 167 10.47 2.43 -15.30
CA LYS A 167 11.89 2.16 -15.55
C LYS A 167 12.41 2.73 -16.87
N CYS A 168 11.55 3.08 -17.81
CA CYS A 168 11.97 3.58 -19.13
C CYS A 168 10.92 4.52 -19.76
N PRO A 169 11.22 5.16 -20.90
CA PRO A 169 10.31 6.12 -21.55
C PRO A 169 9.03 5.55 -22.19
N GLU A 170 8.85 4.22 -22.24
CA GLU A 170 7.70 3.57 -22.90
C GLU A 170 6.34 4.04 -22.34
N THR A 171 5.37 4.24 -23.23
CA THR A 171 3.99 4.68 -22.91
C THR A 171 2.96 3.69 -23.46
N PRO A 172 2.70 2.57 -22.75
CA PRO A 172 1.77 1.55 -23.20
C PRO A 172 0.34 2.08 -23.34
N LYS A 173 -0.43 1.59 -24.33
CA LYS A 173 -1.79 2.11 -24.58
C LYS A 173 -2.83 1.56 -23.61
N ASN A 174 -2.57 0.40 -23.04
CA ASN A 174 -3.49 -0.31 -22.16
C ASN A 174 -2.73 -1.19 -21.14
N MET A 175 -3.45 -1.68 -20.13
CA MET A 175 -2.85 -2.52 -19.07
C MET A 175 -2.21 -3.82 -19.59
N PRO A 176 -2.80 -4.56 -20.55
CA PRO A 176 -2.13 -5.72 -21.15
C PRO A 176 -0.77 -5.41 -21.77
N GLU A 177 -0.67 -4.32 -22.55
CA GLU A 177 0.60 -3.87 -23.13
C GLU A 177 1.61 -3.49 -22.04
N LEU A 178 1.17 -2.76 -21.00
CA LEU A 178 2.01 -2.42 -19.88
C LEU A 178 2.52 -3.68 -19.17
N LYS A 179 1.65 -4.62 -18.81
CA LYS A 179 2.05 -5.87 -18.13
C LYS A 179 3.07 -6.66 -18.95
N ARG A 180 2.85 -6.78 -20.26
CA ARG A 180 3.81 -7.42 -21.17
C ARG A 180 5.15 -6.67 -21.20
N HIS A 181 5.10 -5.34 -21.21
CA HIS A 181 6.30 -4.52 -21.16
C HIS A 181 7.06 -4.66 -19.84
N LEU A 182 6.38 -4.74 -18.69
CA LEU A 182 7.04 -4.91 -17.39
C LEU A 182 7.90 -6.18 -17.32
N LEU A 183 7.49 -7.25 -18.01
CA LEU A 183 8.27 -8.49 -18.09
C LEU A 183 9.63 -8.31 -18.75
N THR A 184 9.82 -7.30 -19.61
CA THR A 184 11.12 -7.04 -20.25
C THR A 184 12.15 -6.45 -19.27
N HIS A 185 11.70 -5.98 -18.11
CA HIS A 185 12.57 -5.45 -17.04
C HIS A 185 12.90 -6.49 -15.97
N LEU A 186 12.34 -7.71 -16.05
CA LEU A 186 12.59 -8.76 -15.06
C LEU A 186 13.80 -9.61 -15.47
N PRO A 187 14.77 -9.85 -14.58
CA PRO A 187 15.88 -10.75 -14.87
C PRO A 187 15.35 -12.19 -15.00
N ASN A 188 15.64 -12.81 -16.16
CA ASN A 188 15.38 -14.22 -16.54
C ASN A 188 14.12 -14.89 -15.95
N GLN A 189 13.03 -14.83 -16.72
CA GLN A 189 11.87 -15.75 -16.72
C GLN A 189 11.35 -16.26 -15.34
N ARG A 190 11.22 -15.39 -14.33
CA ARG A 190 10.34 -15.69 -13.19
C ARG A 190 8.88 -15.47 -13.61
N THR A 191 8.25 -16.49 -14.22
CA THR A 191 6.88 -16.35 -14.74
C THR A 191 5.86 -16.30 -13.60
N ILE A 192 5.18 -15.16 -13.46
CA ILE A 192 3.74 -15.06 -13.21
C ILE A 192 3.18 -14.00 -14.17
N VAL A 193 1.94 -14.19 -14.64
CA VAL A 193 1.19 -13.34 -15.59
C VAL A 193 -0.03 -12.74 -14.91
#